data_AF-A0A3L7XPR7-F1
#
_entry.id   AF-A0A3L7XPR7-F1
#
_cell.length_a   1.000
_cell.length_b   1.000
_cell.length_c   1.000
_cell.angle_alpha   90.00
_cell.angle_beta   90.00
_cell.angle_gamma   90.00
#
_symmetry.space_group_name_H-M   'P 1'
#
loop_
_entity.id
_entity.type
_entity.pdbx_description
1 polymer ?
#
loop_
_entity_poly.entity_id
_entity_poly.type
_entity_poly.pdbx_seq_one_letter_code
_entity_poly.pdbx_strand_id
1 'polypeptide(L)'
;MTDGMRPDALPLVNTPHLDGLQARGASTMTGTSVMPSVTLPCHTSIFHSVPPQRHGIVTNIWQPMARPLPGLVDQARAAGKRCHFYHNWEPLRDLNRPEALDFSYYRNNCYTPDGDLVIAQVAAETIRADRPDFAFVYLGTIDVAGHVFGWMADAYLRQIEAVDSAIGCVIEALQPEDTLLLHSDHGGHERTHGTDMPEDMTIPW
;
A
#
# COMPACT_ATOMS: atom_id res chain seq x y z
N MET A 1 -0.62 -0.85 -3.54
CA MET A 1 0.41 -0.56 -2.51
C MET A 1 0.75 -1.85 -1.80
N THR A 2 2.04 -2.10 -1.60
CA THR A 2 2.57 -3.30 -0.94
C THR A 2 3.24 -2.88 0.37
N ASP A 3 2.70 -3.29 1.51
CA ASP A 3 3.25 -2.91 2.82
C ASP A 3 4.60 -3.58 3.08
N GLY A 4 5.60 -2.82 3.54
CA GLY A 4 6.88 -3.35 4.00
C GLY A 4 7.79 -3.95 2.91
N MET A 5 7.52 -3.67 1.63
CA MET A 5 8.32 -4.18 0.51
C MET A 5 9.63 -3.40 0.36
N ARG A 6 10.75 -4.09 0.53
CA ARG A 6 12.08 -3.52 0.33
C ARG A 6 12.50 -3.57 -1.14
N PRO A 7 13.16 -2.53 -1.66
CA PRO A 7 13.60 -2.49 -3.06
C PRO A 7 14.75 -3.49 -3.33
N ASP A 8 15.61 -3.77 -2.35
CA ASP A 8 16.72 -4.71 -2.50
C ASP A 8 16.31 -6.19 -2.44
N ALA A 9 15.03 -6.47 -2.16
CA ALA A 9 14.46 -7.81 -2.28
C ALA A 9 14.10 -8.17 -3.73
N LEU A 10 13.70 -7.20 -4.54
CA LEU A 10 13.19 -7.44 -5.91
C LEU A 10 14.16 -8.20 -6.82
N PRO A 11 15.48 -7.95 -6.82
CA PRO A 11 16.41 -8.72 -7.64
C PRO A 11 16.59 -10.19 -7.21
N LEU A 12 16.05 -10.59 -6.05
CA LEU A 12 16.20 -11.91 -5.46
C LEU A 12 14.98 -12.83 -5.68
N VAL A 13 13.91 -12.30 -6.26
CA VAL A 13 12.61 -12.97 -6.41
C VAL A 13 12.15 -12.93 -7.86
N ASN A 14 11.30 -13.87 -8.26
CA ASN A 14 10.71 -13.86 -9.60
C ASN A 14 9.37 -13.11 -9.59
N THR A 15 9.38 -11.84 -10.03
CA THR A 15 8.21 -10.94 -10.01
C THR A 15 7.83 -10.42 -11.40
N PRO A 16 7.36 -11.28 -12.31
CA PRO A 16 7.13 -10.92 -13.71
C PRO A 16 6.14 -9.76 -13.91
N HIS A 17 5.16 -9.57 -13.00
CA HIS A 17 4.22 -8.45 -13.12
C HIS A 17 4.88 -7.12 -12.74
N LEU A 18 5.63 -7.06 -11.65
CA LEU A 18 6.44 -5.90 -11.26
C LEU A 18 7.52 -5.59 -12.29
N ASP A 19 8.24 -6.59 -12.78
CA ASP A 19 9.27 -6.42 -13.83
C ASP A 19 8.65 -5.81 -15.10
N GLY A 20 7.47 -6.29 -15.47
CA GLY A 20 6.70 -5.77 -16.59
C GLY A 20 6.24 -4.32 -16.40
N LEU A 21 5.88 -3.92 -15.18
CA LEU A 21 5.56 -2.53 -14.85
C LEU A 21 6.80 -1.64 -14.94
N GLN A 22 7.92 -2.06 -14.34
CA GLN A 22 9.19 -1.34 -14.39
C GLN A 22 9.67 -1.12 -15.84
N ALA A 23 9.53 -2.13 -16.69
CA ALA A 23 9.97 -2.05 -18.08
C ALA A 23 9.10 -1.11 -18.95
N ARG A 24 7.84 -0.84 -18.57
CA ARG A 24 6.89 -0.04 -19.36
C ARG A 24 6.53 1.30 -18.74
N GLY A 25 6.94 1.56 -17.50
CA GLY A 25 6.61 2.76 -16.74
C GLY A 25 7.84 3.55 -16.32
N ALA A 26 7.65 4.37 -15.29
CA ALA A 26 8.73 4.99 -14.53
C ALA A 26 8.84 4.28 -13.18
N SER A 27 10.06 4.10 -12.69
CA SER A 27 10.29 3.52 -11.37
C SER A 27 11.55 4.09 -10.71
N THR A 28 11.63 3.95 -9.39
CA THR A 28 12.87 4.10 -8.62
C THR A 28 12.94 3.07 -7.51
N MET A 29 14.17 2.69 -7.17
CA MET A 29 14.48 1.78 -6.07
C MET A 29 15.09 2.52 -4.87
N THR A 30 15.07 3.85 -4.90
CA THR A 30 15.68 4.74 -3.90
C THR A 30 14.70 5.78 -3.37
N GLY A 31 13.39 5.50 -3.44
CA GLY A 31 12.38 6.33 -2.79
C GLY A 31 12.62 6.37 -1.29
N THR A 32 12.22 7.45 -0.62
CA THR A 32 12.42 7.62 0.82
C THR A 32 11.08 7.79 1.52
N SER A 33 10.86 6.99 2.57
CA SER A 33 9.71 7.08 3.46
C SER A 33 9.74 8.33 4.34
N VAL A 34 8.70 8.52 5.15
CA VAL A 34 8.66 9.52 6.23
C VAL A 34 9.06 8.88 7.56
N MET A 35 9.42 9.72 8.54
CA MET A 35 9.66 9.27 9.91
C MET A 35 8.49 9.62 10.84
N PRO A 36 7.97 8.65 11.63
CA PRO A 36 8.40 7.25 11.72
C PRO A 36 7.95 6.40 10.51
N SER A 37 8.81 5.49 10.06
CA SER A 37 8.60 4.52 8.96
C SER A 37 7.66 3.38 9.37
N VAL A 38 6.46 3.77 9.79
CA VAL A 38 5.41 2.90 10.33
C VAL A 38 4.16 3.08 9.48
N THR A 39 3.44 2.00 9.22
CA THR A 39 2.32 1.92 8.27
C THR A 39 1.35 3.10 8.33
N LEU A 40 0.61 3.28 9.42
CA LEU A 40 -0.42 4.33 9.48
C LEU A 40 0.15 5.76 9.37
N PRO A 41 1.27 6.11 10.05
CA PRO A 41 1.96 7.38 9.81
C PRO A 41 2.33 7.62 8.34
N CYS A 42 2.93 6.63 7.68
CA CYS A 42 3.33 6.72 6.28
C CYS A 42 2.12 6.89 5.37
N HIS A 43 1.11 6.04 5.51
CA HIS A 43 -0.13 6.14 4.74
C HIS A 43 -0.85 7.46 4.97
N THR A 44 -0.89 7.97 6.19
CA THR A 44 -1.47 9.30 6.46
C THR A 44 -0.70 10.39 5.72
N SER A 45 0.64 10.29 5.67
CA SER A 45 1.48 11.23 4.91
C SER A 45 1.24 11.13 3.40
N ILE A 46 1.08 9.92 2.85
CA ILE A 46 0.76 9.67 1.44
C ILE A 46 -0.59 10.31 1.07
N PHE A 47 -1.61 10.13 1.91
CA PHE A 47 -2.97 10.60 1.63
C PHE A 47 -3.17 12.09 1.90
N HIS A 48 -2.39 12.71 2.79
CA HIS A 48 -2.55 14.13 3.13
C HIS A 48 -1.40 15.03 2.63
N SER A 49 -0.38 14.45 1.99
CA SER A 49 0.79 15.17 1.45
C SER A 49 1.49 16.06 2.48
N VAL A 50 1.55 15.61 3.73
CA VAL A 50 2.22 16.31 4.84
C VAL A 50 2.90 15.29 5.75
N PRO A 51 4.01 15.65 6.44
CA PRO A 51 4.74 14.68 7.24
C PRO A 51 4.03 14.35 8.58
N PRO A 52 4.46 13.31 9.32
CA PRO A 52 3.85 12.90 10.60
C PRO A 52 3.77 14.00 11.65
N GLN A 53 4.73 14.92 11.67
CA GLN A 53 4.73 16.08 12.57
C GLN A 53 3.56 17.05 12.28
N ARG A 54 3.01 17.03 11.05
CA ARG A 54 1.92 17.92 10.64
C ARG A 54 0.53 17.30 10.84
N HIS A 55 0.37 16.01 10.56
CA HIS A 55 -0.90 15.31 10.75
C HIS A 55 -1.05 14.71 12.16
N GLY A 56 0.06 14.47 12.86
CA GLY A 56 0.07 14.02 14.26
C GLY A 56 -0.16 12.52 14.45
N ILE A 57 -0.24 11.72 13.39
CA ILE A 57 -0.29 10.26 13.48
C ILE A 57 1.15 9.75 13.47
N VAL A 58 1.62 9.24 14.62
CA VAL A 58 3.02 8.79 14.80
C VAL A 58 3.12 7.33 15.25
N THR A 59 2.00 6.63 15.33
CA THR A 59 1.91 5.19 15.61
C THR A 59 0.78 4.59 14.79
N ASN A 60 0.62 3.26 14.83
CA ASN A 60 -0.52 2.55 14.24
C ASN A 60 -1.85 2.73 15.00
N ILE A 61 -1.88 3.57 16.05
CA ILE A 61 -3.10 3.98 16.73
C ILE A 61 -3.58 5.28 16.10
N TRP A 62 -4.78 5.25 15.50
CA TRP A 62 -5.39 6.44 14.95
C TRP A 62 -5.78 7.43 16.05
N GLN A 63 -5.61 8.72 15.73
CA GLN A 63 -6.13 9.82 16.53
C GLN A 63 -6.54 10.99 15.62
N PRO A 64 -7.55 11.79 16.00
CA PRO A 64 -7.95 12.91 15.17
C PRO A 64 -6.83 13.94 15.04
N MET A 65 -6.64 14.49 13.84
CA MET A 65 -5.69 15.57 13.61
C MET A 65 -6.11 16.81 14.39
N ALA A 66 -5.20 17.39 15.17
CA ALA A 66 -5.47 18.63 15.92
C ALA A 66 -5.85 19.82 15.00
N ARG A 67 -5.32 19.83 13.76
CA ARG A 67 -5.66 20.79 12.71
C ARG A 67 -5.94 20.03 11.42
N PRO A 68 -7.21 19.65 11.18
CA PRO A 68 -7.61 18.85 10.03
C PRO A 68 -7.18 19.48 8.70
N LEU A 69 -6.81 18.62 7.76
CA LEU A 69 -6.39 18.97 6.41
C LEU A 69 -7.20 18.12 5.42
N PRO A 70 -7.58 18.66 4.24
CA PRO A 70 -8.15 17.84 3.19
C PRO A 70 -7.09 16.84 2.70
N GLY A 71 -7.44 15.56 2.64
CA GLY A 71 -6.64 14.52 2.00
C GLY A 71 -7.00 14.31 0.53
N LEU A 72 -6.30 13.40 -0.14
CA LEU A 72 -6.51 13.02 -1.54
C LEU A 72 -7.98 12.68 -1.83
N VAL A 73 -8.60 11.84 -0.98
CA VAL A 73 -9.99 11.41 -1.13
C VAL A 73 -10.96 12.58 -0.95
N ASP A 74 -10.69 13.49 -0.02
CA ASP A 74 -11.52 14.70 0.16
C ASP A 74 -11.51 15.57 -1.10
N GLN A 75 -10.34 15.76 -1.69
CA GLN A 75 -10.18 16.56 -2.91
C GLN A 75 -10.84 15.89 -4.12
N ALA A 76 -10.67 14.57 -4.26
CA ALA A 76 -11.35 13.80 -5.30
C ALA A 76 -12.88 13.92 -5.16
N ARG A 77 -13.41 13.74 -3.95
CA ARG A 77 -14.85 13.85 -3.68
C ARG A 77 -15.38 15.25 -3.96
N ALA A 78 -14.66 16.29 -3.56
CA ALA A 78 -15.00 17.68 -3.85
C ALA A 78 -15.03 17.98 -5.36
N ALA A 79 -14.24 17.27 -6.16
CA ALA A 79 -14.24 17.31 -7.62
C ALA A 79 -15.31 16.39 -8.26
N GLY A 80 -16.19 15.77 -7.47
CA GLY A 80 -17.24 14.87 -7.96
C GLY A 80 -16.74 13.50 -8.40
N LYS A 81 -15.55 13.08 -7.95
CA LYS A 81 -14.90 11.82 -8.30
C LYS A 81 -15.30 10.69 -7.35
N ARG A 82 -15.43 9.47 -7.89
CA ARG A 82 -15.77 8.27 -7.11
C ARG A 82 -14.53 7.55 -6.62
N CYS A 83 -14.50 7.22 -5.33
CA CYS A 83 -13.33 6.65 -4.66
C CYS A 83 -13.63 5.29 -4.03
N HIS A 84 -12.80 4.29 -4.31
CA HIS A 84 -12.94 2.92 -3.79
C HIS A 84 -11.70 2.50 -3.00
N PHE A 85 -11.87 1.86 -1.84
CA PHE A 85 -10.78 1.30 -1.04
C PHE A 85 -10.91 -0.23 -0.89
N TYR A 86 -9.78 -0.93 -0.95
CA TYR A 86 -9.65 -2.37 -0.74
C TYR A 86 -8.45 -2.63 0.14
N HIS A 87 -8.65 -3.18 1.33
CA HIS A 87 -7.56 -3.37 2.28
C HIS A 87 -7.80 -4.56 3.21
N ASN A 88 -6.72 -5.14 3.72
CA ASN A 88 -6.78 -6.21 4.73
C ASN A 88 -6.20 -5.84 6.09
N TRP A 89 -5.84 -4.57 6.27
CA TRP A 89 -5.44 -4.01 7.55
C TRP A 89 -6.42 -2.91 7.96
N GLU A 90 -7.09 -3.12 9.11
CA GLU A 90 -8.25 -2.36 9.57
C GLU A 90 -8.01 -0.85 9.74
N PRO A 91 -6.87 -0.41 10.34
CA PRO A 91 -6.63 1.00 10.62
C PRO A 91 -6.60 1.92 9.40
N LEU A 92 -6.45 1.39 8.18
CA LEU A 92 -6.50 2.19 6.96
C LEU A 92 -7.88 2.77 6.65
N ARG A 93 -8.95 2.31 7.32
CA ARG A 93 -10.28 2.92 7.22
C ARG A 93 -10.28 4.41 7.60
N ASP A 94 -9.31 4.84 8.40
CA ASP A 94 -9.24 6.18 8.95
C ASP A 94 -8.41 7.16 8.08
N LEU A 95 -8.03 6.76 6.86
CA LEU A 95 -7.32 7.61 5.89
C LEU A 95 -8.23 8.60 5.14
N ASN A 96 -9.53 8.43 5.24
CA ASN A 96 -10.52 9.31 4.64
C ASN A 96 -11.61 9.66 5.66
N ARG A 97 -12.36 10.72 5.37
CA ARG A 97 -13.52 11.08 6.19
C ARG A 97 -14.65 10.05 6.04
N PRO A 98 -15.52 9.89 7.04
CA PRO A 98 -16.77 9.18 6.87
C PRO A 98 -17.52 9.68 5.64
N GLU A 99 -18.20 8.77 4.92
CA GLU A 99 -18.99 9.06 3.72
C GLU A 99 -18.19 9.60 2.50
N ALA A 100 -16.86 9.59 2.56
CA ALA A 100 -16.01 10.05 1.45
C ALA A 100 -15.79 8.99 0.35
N LEU A 101 -16.07 7.72 0.63
CA LEU A 101 -15.91 6.60 -0.30
C LEU A 101 -17.26 6.13 -0.84
N ASP A 102 -17.27 5.75 -2.11
CA ASP A 102 -18.42 5.11 -2.76
C ASP A 102 -18.44 3.60 -2.51
N PHE A 103 -17.26 3.02 -2.27
CA PHE A 103 -17.09 1.61 -1.93
C PHE A 103 -15.89 1.41 -1.00
N SER A 104 -16.04 0.55 0.00
CA SER A 104 -14.94 0.07 0.83
C SER A 104 -15.09 -1.40 1.10
N TYR A 105 -14.03 -2.16 0.84
CA TYR A 105 -13.95 -3.57 1.20
C TYR A 105 -12.77 -3.79 2.14
N TYR A 106 -13.11 -4.34 3.31
CA TYR A 106 -12.17 -4.74 4.33
C TYR A 106 -12.34 -6.21 4.67
N ARG A 107 -11.23 -6.93 4.76
CA ARG A 107 -11.20 -8.28 5.31
C ARG A 107 -9.92 -8.50 6.10
N ASN A 108 -10.03 -8.87 7.37
CA ASN A 108 -8.85 -9.20 8.21
C ASN A 108 -8.22 -10.53 7.76
N ASN A 109 -7.41 -10.50 6.72
CA ASN A 109 -6.75 -11.69 6.17
C ASN A 109 -5.26 -11.47 5.82
N CYS A 110 -4.66 -10.34 6.22
CA CYS A 110 -3.21 -10.13 6.03
C CYS A 110 -2.34 -11.16 6.79
N TYR A 111 -2.91 -11.85 7.79
CA TYR A 111 -2.28 -12.96 8.51
C TYR A 111 -2.39 -14.33 7.83
N THR A 112 -2.94 -14.37 6.61
CA THR A 112 -3.00 -15.59 5.79
C THR A 112 -2.19 -15.37 4.52
N PRO A 113 -1.37 -16.36 4.06
CA PRO A 113 -0.53 -16.19 2.87
C PRO A 113 -1.28 -15.73 1.62
N ASP A 114 -2.52 -16.22 1.44
CA ASP A 114 -3.37 -15.89 0.28
C ASP A 114 -4.25 -14.65 0.50
N GLY A 115 -4.05 -13.92 1.61
CA GLY A 115 -4.90 -12.80 2.01
C GLY A 115 -4.98 -11.71 0.96
N ASP A 116 -3.82 -11.32 0.43
CA ASP A 116 -3.67 -10.29 -0.60
C ASP A 116 -4.32 -10.68 -1.93
N LEU A 117 -4.30 -11.97 -2.30
CA LEU A 117 -4.97 -12.45 -3.50
C LEU A 117 -6.49 -12.24 -3.42
N VAL A 118 -7.09 -12.47 -2.25
CA VAL A 118 -8.53 -12.21 -2.03
C VAL A 118 -8.85 -10.72 -2.16
N ILE A 119 -7.99 -9.83 -1.63
CA ILE A 119 -8.17 -8.38 -1.78
C ILE A 119 -8.07 -7.99 -3.26
N ALA A 120 -7.06 -8.48 -3.96
CA ALA A 120 -6.83 -8.20 -5.37
C ALA A 120 -7.98 -8.70 -6.26
N GLN A 121 -8.52 -9.88 -6.01
CA GLN A 121 -9.65 -10.43 -6.78
C GLN A 121 -10.91 -9.58 -6.63
N VAL A 122 -11.25 -9.18 -5.40
CA VAL A 122 -12.40 -8.29 -5.16
C VAL A 122 -12.16 -6.94 -5.83
N ALA A 123 -10.97 -6.35 -5.66
CA ALA A 123 -10.61 -5.09 -6.31
C ALA A 123 -10.73 -5.18 -7.83
N ALA A 124 -10.21 -6.25 -8.44
CA ALA A 124 -10.25 -6.45 -9.88
C ALA A 124 -11.70 -6.58 -10.41
N GLU A 125 -12.55 -7.32 -9.71
CA GLU A 125 -13.96 -7.49 -10.06
C GLU A 125 -14.72 -6.15 -10.03
N THR A 126 -14.63 -5.43 -8.92
CA THR A 126 -15.39 -4.19 -8.71
C THR A 126 -14.81 -3.00 -9.49
N ILE A 127 -13.50 -2.92 -9.70
CA ILE A 127 -12.90 -1.89 -10.57
C ILE A 127 -13.43 -2.04 -12.01
N ARG A 128 -13.50 -3.28 -12.53
CA ARG A 128 -14.08 -3.53 -13.86
C ARG A 128 -15.56 -3.17 -13.95
N ALA A 129 -16.34 -3.53 -12.92
CA ALA A 129 -17.77 -3.32 -12.91
C ALA A 129 -18.14 -1.83 -12.72
N ASP A 130 -17.53 -1.19 -11.73
CA ASP A 130 -17.96 0.12 -11.26
C ASP A 130 -17.19 1.26 -11.90
N ARG A 131 -15.96 1.02 -12.37
CA ARG A 131 -15.03 2.02 -12.93
C ARG A 131 -14.90 3.28 -12.04
N PRO A 132 -14.36 3.17 -10.82
CA PRO A 132 -14.12 4.34 -9.98
C PRO A 132 -13.09 5.28 -10.62
N ASP A 133 -13.12 6.56 -10.25
CA ASP A 133 -12.10 7.52 -10.69
C ASP A 133 -10.78 7.37 -9.91
N PHE A 134 -10.87 6.84 -8.68
CA PHE A 134 -9.72 6.53 -7.83
C PHE A 134 -9.95 5.21 -7.08
N ALA A 135 -8.98 4.30 -7.14
CA ALA A 135 -8.99 3.06 -6.38
C ALA A 135 -7.69 2.92 -5.59
N PHE A 136 -7.82 2.66 -4.29
CA PHE A 136 -6.70 2.33 -3.42
C PHE A 136 -6.77 0.84 -3.05
N VAL A 137 -5.74 0.09 -3.45
CA VAL A 137 -5.58 -1.33 -3.14
C VAL A 137 -4.35 -1.50 -2.26
N TYR A 138 -4.56 -2.01 -1.04
CA TYR A 138 -3.51 -2.28 -0.07
C TYR A 138 -3.33 -3.79 0.11
N LEU A 139 -2.07 -4.23 0.01
CA LEU A 139 -1.63 -5.61 0.14
C LEU A 139 -0.63 -5.69 1.30
N GLY A 140 -1.04 -6.31 2.41
CA GLY A 140 -0.34 -6.24 3.70
C GLY A 140 0.47 -7.48 4.08
N THR A 141 0.45 -8.55 3.27
CA THR A 141 1.06 -9.83 3.70
C THR A 141 2.59 -9.83 3.71
N ILE A 142 3.24 -8.98 2.89
CA ILE A 142 4.71 -8.86 2.86
C ILE A 142 5.24 -8.36 4.21
N ASP A 143 4.67 -7.28 4.75
CA ASP A 143 5.00 -6.76 6.08
C ASP A 143 4.77 -7.81 7.18
N VAL A 144 3.63 -8.50 7.15
CA VAL A 144 3.34 -9.59 8.10
C VAL A 144 4.40 -10.69 8.02
N ALA A 145 4.82 -11.09 6.81
CA ALA A 145 5.90 -12.06 6.64
C ALA A 145 7.24 -11.53 7.20
N GLY A 146 7.53 -10.24 7.01
CA GLY A 146 8.67 -9.54 7.61
C GLY A 146 8.65 -9.62 9.13
N HIS A 147 7.52 -9.32 9.78
CA HIS A 147 7.38 -9.44 11.23
C HIS A 147 7.48 -10.88 11.75
N VAL A 148 6.89 -11.84 11.03
CA VAL A 148 6.81 -13.24 11.50
C VAL A 148 8.14 -13.98 11.30
N PHE A 149 8.78 -13.81 10.14
CA PHE A 149 9.95 -14.61 9.76
C PHE A 149 11.24 -13.80 9.65
N GLY A 150 11.11 -12.51 9.42
CA GLY A 150 12.20 -11.57 9.25
C GLY A 150 12.27 -11.02 7.84
N TRP A 151 12.57 -9.71 7.71
CA TRP A 151 12.86 -9.10 6.42
C TRP A 151 14.06 -9.80 5.77
N MET A 152 13.96 -10.03 4.46
CA MET A 152 14.95 -10.78 3.65
C MET A 152 15.08 -12.27 3.97
N ALA A 153 14.25 -12.85 4.85
CA ALA A 153 14.17 -14.30 5.02
C ALA A 153 13.46 -14.97 3.82
N ASP A 154 13.71 -16.26 3.59
CA ASP A 154 13.09 -17.03 2.49
C ASP A 154 11.55 -16.97 2.47
N ALA A 155 10.91 -16.84 3.63
CA ALA A 155 9.46 -16.71 3.72
C ALA A 155 8.97 -15.32 3.29
N TYR A 156 9.73 -14.26 3.60
CA TYR A 156 9.46 -12.89 3.15
C TYR A 156 9.62 -12.78 1.63
N LEU A 157 10.71 -13.32 1.07
CA LEU A 157 10.97 -13.33 -0.37
C LEU A 157 9.87 -14.07 -1.15
N ARG A 158 9.48 -15.27 -0.70
CA ARG A 158 8.35 -16.01 -1.30
C ARG A 158 7.02 -15.27 -1.20
N GLN A 159 6.81 -14.48 -0.14
CA GLN A 159 5.60 -13.68 -0.03
C GLN A 159 5.55 -12.55 -1.06
N ILE A 160 6.71 -11.97 -1.43
CA ILE A 160 6.77 -10.99 -2.54
C ILE A 160 6.34 -11.65 -3.85
N GLU A 161 6.81 -12.86 -4.16
CA GLU A 161 6.39 -13.61 -5.36
C GLU A 161 4.88 -13.90 -5.36
N ALA A 162 4.32 -14.24 -4.20
CA ALA A 162 2.87 -14.46 -4.06
C ALA A 162 2.07 -13.15 -4.29
N VAL A 163 2.56 -12.03 -3.77
CA VAL A 163 1.93 -10.71 -3.94
C VAL A 163 2.06 -10.20 -5.38
N ASP A 164 3.12 -10.54 -6.12
CA ASP A 164 3.24 -10.25 -7.56
C ASP A 164 2.08 -10.84 -8.36
N SER A 165 1.63 -12.04 -8.01
CA SER A 165 0.43 -12.66 -8.63
C SER A 165 -0.85 -11.89 -8.31
N ALA A 166 -0.99 -11.37 -7.08
CA ALA A 166 -2.11 -10.51 -6.69
C ALA A 166 -2.08 -9.17 -7.45
N ILE A 167 -0.90 -8.59 -7.63
CA ILE A 167 -0.69 -7.39 -8.47
C ILE A 167 -1.12 -7.66 -9.92
N GLY A 168 -0.74 -8.81 -10.48
CA GLY A 168 -1.19 -9.26 -11.80
C GLY A 168 -2.71 -9.25 -11.97
N CYS A 169 -3.44 -9.77 -10.98
CA CYS A 169 -4.90 -9.78 -10.99
C CYS A 169 -5.52 -8.37 -11.06
N VAL A 170 -4.92 -7.39 -10.37
CA VAL A 170 -5.36 -5.99 -10.43
C VAL A 170 -5.00 -5.37 -11.78
N ILE A 171 -3.80 -5.61 -12.31
CA ILE A 171 -3.38 -5.08 -13.62
C ILE A 171 -4.34 -5.54 -14.73
N GLU A 172 -4.79 -6.79 -14.70
CA GLU A 172 -5.74 -7.33 -15.67
C GLU A 172 -7.14 -6.68 -15.62
N ALA A 173 -7.47 -5.96 -14.55
CA ALA A 173 -8.70 -5.19 -14.44
C ALA A 173 -8.63 -3.82 -15.11
N LEU A 174 -7.42 -3.30 -15.33
CA LEU A 174 -7.19 -1.93 -15.82
C LEU A 174 -7.38 -1.83 -17.33
N GLN A 175 -7.83 -0.65 -17.77
CA GLN A 175 -7.89 -0.26 -19.17
C GLN A 175 -6.63 0.50 -19.60
N PRO A 176 -6.35 0.61 -20.92
CA PRO A 176 -5.16 1.32 -21.41
C PRO A 176 -5.07 2.80 -20.99
N GLU A 177 -6.20 3.46 -20.72
CA GLU A 177 -6.26 4.83 -20.23
C GLU A 177 -6.01 4.99 -18.71
N ASP A 178 -6.04 3.89 -17.96
CA ASP A 178 -5.87 3.92 -16.50
C ASP A 178 -4.39 4.11 -16.14
N THR A 179 -4.15 4.80 -15.02
CA THR A 179 -2.81 4.99 -14.47
C THR A 179 -2.66 4.19 -13.18
N LEU A 180 -1.64 3.34 -13.12
CA LEU A 180 -1.28 2.59 -11.91
C LEU A 180 -0.08 3.24 -11.23
N LEU A 181 -0.22 3.52 -9.93
CA LEU A 181 0.89 3.83 -9.03
C LEU A 181 1.06 2.65 -8.06
N LEU A 182 2.26 2.08 -8.04
CA LEU A 182 2.63 1.02 -7.09
C LEU A 182 3.82 1.50 -6.29
N HIS A 183 3.77 1.35 -4.99
CA HIS A 183 4.87 1.70 -4.09
C HIS A 183 4.75 0.95 -2.77
N SER A 184 5.79 1.03 -1.95
CA SER A 184 5.77 0.68 -0.52
C SER A 184 5.64 1.94 0.34
N ASP A 185 5.21 1.80 1.59
CA ASP A 185 5.30 2.83 2.63
C ASP A 185 6.65 2.80 3.35
N HIS A 186 7.15 1.62 3.68
CA HIS A 186 8.43 1.41 4.35
C HIS A 186 9.07 0.09 3.93
N GLY A 187 10.30 -0.14 4.42
CA GLY A 187 10.93 -1.45 4.44
C GLY A 187 10.97 -2.02 5.86
N GLY A 188 12.03 -2.72 6.23
CA GLY A 188 12.20 -3.26 7.58
C GLY A 188 13.50 -4.01 7.78
N HIS A 189 13.86 -4.26 9.03
CA HIS A 189 15.07 -4.97 9.44
C HIS A 189 14.76 -5.97 10.53
N GLU A 190 15.52 -7.07 10.55
CA GLU A 190 15.24 -8.20 11.44
C GLU A 190 13.75 -8.55 11.39
N ARG A 191 12.98 -8.29 12.45
CA ARG A 191 11.53 -8.54 12.55
C ARG A 191 10.73 -7.30 12.95
N THR A 192 11.28 -6.11 12.71
CA THR A 192 10.67 -4.82 13.06
C THR A 192 10.92 -3.78 11.98
N HIS A 193 10.23 -2.65 12.09
CA HIS A 193 10.46 -1.45 11.29
C HIS A 193 10.13 -0.22 12.15
N GLY A 194 10.21 0.98 11.58
CA GLY A 194 9.91 2.25 12.26
C GLY A 194 11.15 3.06 12.68
N THR A 195 12.34 2.67 12.23
CA THR A 195 13.61 3.34 12.50
C THR A 195 14.06 4.21 11.31
N ASP A 196 15.11 5.00 11.54
CA ASP A 196 15.78 5.79 10.49
C ASP A 196 16.82 4.99 9.69
N MET A 197 16.89 3.67 9.90
CA MET A 197 17.77 2.78 9.15
C MET A 197 17.41 2.77 7.66
N PRO A 198 18.40 2.70 6.74
CA PRO A 198 18.15 2.61 5.30
C PRO A 198 17.19 1.48 4.91
N GLU A 199 17.23 0.36 5.62
CA GLU A 199 16.36 -0.81 5.43
C GLU A 199 14.89 -0.49 5.65
N ASP A 200 14.56 0.44 6.55
CA ASP A 200 13.19 0.85 6.86
C ASP A 200 12.73 2.01 5.96
N MET A 201 13.69 2.87 5.56
CA MET A 201 13.41 4.13 4.89
C MET A 201 13.42 4.06 3.37
N THR A 202 14.19 3.13 2.78
CA THR A 202 14.32 3.01 1.33
C THR A 202 13.19 2.16 0.75
N ILE A 203 12.43 2.72 -0.19
CA ILE A 203 11.23 2.08 -0.76
C ILE A 203 11.25 2.08 -2.30
N PRO A 204 10.62 1.08 -2.94
CA PRO A 204 10.35 1.09 -4.37
C PRO A 204 9.11 1.92 -4.71
N TRP A 205 9.09 2.52 -5.90
CA TRP A 205 7.88 2.98 -6.61
C TRP A 205 8.07 2.96 -8.12
#